data_AF-A0A497G7C9-F1
#
_entry.id   AF-A0A497G7C9-F1
#
_cell.length_a   1.000
_cell.length_b   1.000
_cell.length_c   1.000
_cell.angle_alpha   90.00
_cell.angle_beta   90.00
_cell.angle_gamma   90.00
#
_symmetry.space_group_name_H-M   'P 1'
#
loop_
_entity.id
_entity.type
_entity.pdbx_description
1 polymer ?
#
loop_
_entity_poly.entity_id
_entity_poly.type
_entity_poly.pdbx_seq_one_letter_code
_entity_poly.pdbx_strand_id
1 'polypeptide(L)'
;MLRDRKLTLILLTASLLAVSHLSTYFMPVGEAERDFSDIPRAFVEAIVLLNESNHILDRAGRGVPPEEGRIADIRDRGLHALERILEFEESLGEGDLAEKLKMASLSYRSAAEGAVLSANASTTVASAFMGVREALTLATRCRVEESLEVWEESRPLVLEAISKLRDLLKVLAGGSSEYVLSDPHAEIYDEGVALAADLLASLEEAYMAMEVVAEHSGEFEDLCRGEEPSTNLMRAASALKPGRAGRLSHLVASIKSRVLNCRLCQGGADGVGGGAGYTQPSSDD
;
A
#
# COMPACT_ATOMS: atom_id res chain seq x y z
N MET A 1 63.06 43.13 -23.46
CA MET A 1 62.57 42.59 -22.17
C MET A 1 61.30 43.26 -21.65
N LEU A 2 61.26 44.56 -21.30
CA LEU A 2 60.03 45.20 -20.79
C LEU A 2 58.91 45.36 -21.84
N ARG A 3 59.29 45.61 -23.10
CA ARG A 3 58.35 45.73 -24.24
C ARG A 3 57.74 44.37 -24.61
N ASP A 4 58.53 43.31 -24.55
CA ASP A 4 58.08 41.95 -24.84
C ASP A 4 57.08 41.46 -23.80
N ARG A 5 57.33 41.71 -22.49
CA ARG A 5 56.39 41.37 -21.41
C ARG A 5 55.04 42.06 -21.55
N LYS A 6 55.02 43.33 -21.99
CA LYS A 6 53.76 44.05 -22.25
C LYS A 6 53.02 43.45 -23.45
N LEU A 7 53.74 43.08 -24.51
CA LEU A 7 53.15 42.43 -25.68
C LEU A 7 52.59 41.04 -25.34
N THR A 8 53.31 40.26 -24.53
CA THR A 8 52.87 38.95 -24.04
C THR A 8 51.63 39.09 -23.17
N LEU A 9 51.57 40.09 -22.28
CA LEU A 9 50.39 40.33 -21.43
C LEU A 9 49.16 40.67 -22.28
N ILE A 10 49.31 41.55 -23.27
CA ILE A 10 48.22 41.95 -24.18
C ILE A 10 47.69 40.75 -24.97
N LEU A 11 48.59 39.95 -25.54
CA LEU A 11 48.22 38.73 -26.26
C LEU A 11 47.51 37.73 -25.36
N LEU A 12 47.97 37.56 -24.11
CA LEU A 12 47.37 36.63 -23.16
C LEU A 12 45.96 37.08 -22.73
N THR A 13 45.76 38.38 -22.50
CA THR A 13 44.41 38.94 -22.25
C THR A 13 43.50 38.80 -23.47
N ALA A 14 44.02 39.02 -24.69
CA ALA A 14 43.23 38.85 -25.91
C ALA A 14 42.84 37.38 -26.13
N SER A 15 43.75 36.44 -25.85
CA SER A 15 43.46 35.01 -25.90
C SER A 15 42.45 34.58 -24.84
N LEU A 16 42.54 35.09 -23.61
CA LEU A 16 41.55 34.83 -22.56
C LEU A 16 40.16 35.36 -22.93
N LEU A 17 40.09 36.57 -23.50
CA LEU A 17 38.84 37.14 -24.00
C LEU A 17 38.28 36.35 -25.17
N ALA A 18 39.13 35.90 -26.10
CA ALA A 18 38.72 35.07 -27.23
C ALA A 18 38.21 33.69 -26.78
N VAL A 19 38.87 33.07 -25.79
CA VAL A 19 38.43 31.79 -25.20
C VAL A 19 37.12 31.98 -24.43
N SER A 20 36.97 33.08 -23.69
CA SER A 20 35.71 33.43 -23.02
C SER A 20 34.57 33.62 -24.04
N HIS A 21 34.81 34.35 -25.13
CA HIS A 21 33.83 34.51 -26.20
C HIS A 21 33.52 33.20 -26.93
N LEU A 22 34.53 32.35 -27.19
CA LEU A 22 34.32 31.02 -27.77
C LEU A 22 33.54 30.11 -26.79
N SER A 23 33.76 30.21 -25.48
CA SER A 23 32.97 29.46 -24.50
C SER A 23 31.49 29.87 -24.46
N THR A 24 31.16 31.12 -24.80
CA THR A 24 29.76 31.52 -25.01
C THR A 24 29.17 30.97 -26.31
N TYR A 25 29.99 30.69 -27.32
CA TYR A 25 29.56 30.09 -28.59
C TYR A 25 29.45 28.55 -28.53
N PHE A 26 30.21 27.92 -27.63
CA PHE A 26 30.16 26.48 -27.33
C PHE A 26 29.33 26.15 -26.09
N MET A 27 28.67 27.14 -25.47
CA MET A 27 27.51 26.82 -24.62
C MET A 27 26.55 26.04 -25.51
N PRO A 28 26.04 24.87 -25.06
CA PRO A 28 25.01 24.19 -25.80
C PRO A 28 23.90 25.21 -26.02
N VAL A 29 23.66 25.53 -27.29
CA VAL A 29 22.42 26.18 -27.71
C VAL A 29 21.35 25.35 -27.03
N GLY A 30 20.66 25.94 -26.05
CA GLY A 30 19.70 25.22 -25.22
C GLY A 30 18.87 24.35 -26.13
N GLU A 31 18.88 23.04 -25.85
CA GLU A 31 17.92 22.12 -26.44
C GLU A 31 16.58 22.84 -26.40
N ALA A 32 15.92 22.97 -27.55
CA ALA A 32 14.67 23.70 -27.70
C ALA A 32 13.85 23.56 -26.41
N GLU A 33 13.64 24.68 -25.72
CA GLU A 33 13.01 24.77 -24.40
C GLU A 33 11.86 23.78 -24.35
N ARG A 34 12.09 22.61 -23.72
CA ARG A 34 11.14 21.49 -23.82
C ARG A 34 9.79 22.00 -23.33
N ASP A 35 8.76 21.82 -24.13
CA ASP A 35 7.42 22.30 -23.78
C ASP A 35 6.85 21.45 -22.64
N PHE A 36 6.86 22.03 -21.44
CA PHE A 36 6.30 21.45 -20.22
C PHE A 36 4.93 22.04 -19.87
N SER A 37 4.27 22.71 -20.81
CA SER A 37 2.91 23.24 -20.61
C SER A 37 1.89 22.15 -20.26
N ASP A 38 2.15 20.89 -20.64
CA ASP A 38 1.31 19.73 -20.34
C ASP A 38 1.60 19.07 -18.97
N ILE A 39 2.58 19.52 -18.20
CA ILE A 39 2.90 18.92 -16.88
C ILE A 39 1.75 18.99 -15.87
N PRO A 40 0.97 20.08 -15.76
CA PRO A 40 -0.22 20.09 -14.94
C PRO A 40 -1.21 18.97 -15.32
N ARG A 41 -1.33 18.62 -16.60
CA ARG A 41 -2.15 17.48 -17.04
C ARG A 41 -1.57 16.15 -16.56
N ALA A 42 -0.26 15.96 -16.62
CA ALA A 42 0.38 14.75 -16.10
C ALA A 42 0.19 14.59 -14.57
N PHE A 43 0.25 15.70 -13.81
CA PHE A 43 -0.03 15.70 -12.37
C PHE A 43 -1.48 15.32 -12.04
N VAL A 44 -2.44 15.89 -12.78
CA VAL A 44 -3.85 15.51 -12.64
C VAL A 44 -4.06 14.04 -13.00
N GLU A 45 -3.46 13.58 -14.10
CA GLU A 45 -3.56 12.19 -14.55
C GLU A 45 -3.03 11.21 -13.49
N ALA A 46 -1.89 11.51 -12.85
CA ALA A 46 -1.32 10.68 -11.79
C ALA A 46 -2.30 10.49 -10.61
N ILE A 47 -3.00 11.55 -10.20
CA ILE A 47 -3.98 11.49 -9.11
C ILE A 47 -5.27 10.79 -9.54
N VAL A 48 -5.75 11.04 -10.76
CA VAL A 48 -6.92 10.34 -11.31
C VAL A 48 -6.66 8.83 -11.34
N LEU A 49 -5.49 8.42 -11.84
CA LEU A 49 -5.10 7.02 -11.88
C LEU A 49 -4.94 6.42 -10.48
N LEU A 50 -4.34 7.16 -9.54
CA LEU A 50 -4.25 6.71 -8.15
C LEU A 50 -5.65 6.47 -7.57
N ASN A 51 -6.58 7.41 -7.74
CA ASN A 51 -7.95 7.28 -7.27
C ASN A 51 -8.68 6.08 -7.89
N GLU A 52 -8.57 5.92 -9.21
CA GLU A 52 -9.13 4.76 -9.91
C GLU A 52 -8.57 3.44 -9.38
N SER A 53 -7.25 3.39 -9.18
CA SER A 53 -6.57 2.21 -8.63
C SER A 53 -6.97 1.96 -7.17
N ASN A 54 -7.20 2.99 -6.36
CA ASN A 54 -7.67 2.87 -4.98
C ASN A 54 -9.05 2.20 -4.95
N HIS A 55 -9.97 2.59 -5.83
CA HIS A 55 -11.28 1.94 -5.92
C HIS A 55 -11.17 0.47 -6.33
N ILE A 56 -10.25 0.15 -7.24
CA ILE A 56 -10.00 -1.23 -7.65
C ILE A 56 -9.43 -2.04 -6.49
N LEU A 57 -8.43 -1.50 -5.79
CA LEU A 57 -7.77 -2.14 -4.67
C LEU A 57 -8.72 -2.32 -3.47
N ASP A 58 -9.61 -1.36 -3.21
CA ASP A 58 -10.67 -1.49 -2.20
C ASP A 58 -11.58 -2.67 -2.53
N ARG A 59 -12.01 -2.81 -3.79
CA ARG A 59 -12.82 -3.94 -4.23
C ARG A 59 -12.05 -5.26 -4.14
N ALA A 60 -10.77 -5.28 -4.49
CA ALA A 60 -9.91 -6.43 -4.32
C ALA A 60 -9.84 -6.87 -2.84
N GLY A 61 -9.73 -5.94 -1.90
CA GLY A 61 -9.83 -6.22 -0.46
C GLY A 61 -11.16 -6.84 0.00
N ARG A 62 -12.20 -6.82 -0.85
CA ARG A 62 -13.49 -7.52 -0.63
C ARG A 62 -13.52 -8.90 -1.31
N GLY A 63 -12.46 -9.30 -1.99
CA GLY A 63 -12.38 -10.52 -2.79
C GLY A 63 -13.00 -10.36 -4.18
N VAL A 64 -13.09 -9.14 -4.71
CA VAL A 64 -13.67 -8.90 -6.04
C VAL A 64 -12.53 -8.62 -7.02
N PRO A 65 -12.22 -9.54 -7.96
CA PRO A 65 -11.11 -9.34 -8.89
C PRO A 65 -11.43 -8.19 -9.86
N PRO A 66 -10.39 -7.45 -10.30
CA PRO A 66 -10.53 -6.42 -11.33
C PRO A 66 -10.72 -7.01 -12.73
N GLU A 67 -11.19 -6.17 -13.65
CA GLU A 67 -11.16 -6.45 -15.08
C GLU A 67 -9.75 -6.23 -15.63
N GLU A 68 -9.19 -7.23 -16.33
CA GLU A 68 -7.81 -7.18 -16.85
C GLU A 68 -7.56 -5.98 -17.78
N GLY A 69 -8.54 -5.64 -18.63
CA GLY A 69 -8.46 -4.48 -19.52
C GLY A 69 -8.29 -3.16 -18.76
N ARG A 70 -8.89 -3.06 -17.57
CA ARG A 70 -8.76 -1.87 -16.73
C ARG A 70 -7.38 -1.76 -16.06
N ILE A 71 -6.80 -2.89 -15.66
CA ILE A 71 -5.41 -2.91 -15.16
C ILE A 71 -4.45 -2.47 -16.27
N ALA A 72 -4.62 -2.99 -17.48
CA ALA A 72 -3.77 -2.64 -18.61
C ALA A 72 -3.86 -1.14 -18.95
N ASP A 73 -5.07 -0.57 -18.97
CA ASP A 73 -5.28 0.87 -19.21
C ASP A 73 -4.57 1.74 -18.15
N ILE A 74 -4.77 1.45 -16.86
CA ILE A 74 -4.12 2.20 -15.77
C ILE A 74 -2.61 2.08 -15.85
N ARG A 75 -2.09 0.88 -16.16
CA ARG A 75 -0.65 0.66 -16.30
C ARG A 75 -0.07 1.52 -17.41
N ASP A 76 -0.66 1.47 -18.60
CA ASP A 76 -0.10 2.14 -19.77
C ASP A 76 -0.19 3.68 -19.61
N ARG A 77 -1.32 4.20 -19.12
CA ARG A 77 -1.48 5.64 -18.80
C ARG A 77 -0.58 6.08 -17.66
N GLY A 78 -0.43 5.25 -16.62
CA GLY A 78 0.39 5.54 -15.44
C GLY A 78 1.88 5.60 -15.76
N LEU A 79 2.38 4.67 -16.59
CA LEU A 79 3.76 4.71 -17.07
C LEU A 79 4.03 5.94 -17.93
N HIS A 80 3.07 6.36 -18.76
CA HIS A 80 3.21 7.58 -19.56
C HIS A 80 3.24 8.84 -18.68
N ALA A 81 2.34 8.95 -17.71
CA ALA A 81 2.35 10.07 -16.75
C ALA A 81 3.65 10.12 -15.94
N LEU A 82 4.12 8.95 -15.47
CA LEU A 82 5.37 8.78 -14.74
C LEU A 82 6.58 9.30 -15.55
N GLU A 83 6.71 8.88 -16.82
CA GLU A 83 7.78 9.32 -17.71
C GLU A 83 7.79 10.84 -17.88
N ARG A 84 6.63 11.44 -18.14
CA ARG A 84 6.50 12.90 -18.30
C ARG A 84 6.88 13.67 -17.03
N ILE A 85 6.50 13.16 -15.87
CA ILE A 85 6.83 13.79 -14.58
C ILE A 85 8.33 13.70 -14.30
N LEU A 86 8.96 12.55 -14.59
CA LEU A 86 10.40 12.35 -14.46
C LEU A 86 11.20 13.30 -15.37
N GLU A 87 10.83 13.39 -16.65
CA GLU A 87 11.46 14.32 -17.59
C GLU A 87 11.40 15.77 -17.11
N PHE A 88 10.26 16.17 -16.53
CA PHE A 88 10.09 17.50 -15.97
C PHE A 88 10.97 17.70 -14.74
N GLU A 89 10.97 16.77 -13.80
CA GLU A 89 11.81 16.80 -12.59
C GLU A 89 13.30 16.96 -12.93
N GLU A 90 13.79 16.23 -13.94
CA GLU A 90 15.18 16.30 -14.42
C GLU A 90 15.51 17.65 -15.10
N SER A 91 14.51 18.29 -15.73
CA SER A 91 14.67 19.61 -16.36
C SER A 91 14.75 20.77 -15.37
N LEU A 92 14.32 20.55 -14.12
CA LEU A 92 14.27 21.61 -13.11
C LEU A 92 15.69 21.97 -12.65
N GLY A 93 16.04 23.25 -12.82
CA GLY A 93 17.30 23.84 -12.36
C GLY A 93 17.40 23.98 -10.84
N GLU A 94 18.07 25.04 -10.42
CA GLU A 94 18.32 25.36 -9.00
C GLU A 94 17.46 26.54 -8.53
N GLY A 95 17.28 26.67 -7.21
CA GLY A 95 16.54 27.74 -6.54
C GLY A 95 15.20 27.29 -5.92
N ASP A 96 14.64 28.13 -5.05
CA ASP A 96 13.49 27.80 -4.19
C ASP A 96 12.25 27.31 -4.97
N LEU A 97 11.98 27.90 -6.15
CA LEU A 97 10.86 27.45 -6.98
C LEU A 97 11.12 26.07 -7.58
N ALA A 98 12.35 25.83 -8.05
CA ALA A 98 12.73 24.53 -8.61
C ALA A 98 12.70 23.44 -7.53
N GLU A 99 13.12 23.74 -6.30
CA GLU A 99 13.03 22.82 -5.17
C GLU A 99 11.57 22.45 -4.84
N LYS A 100 10.67 23.45 -4.76
CA LYS A 100 9.24 23.20 -4.55
C LYS A 100 8.63 22.33 -5.65
N LEU A 101 8.98 22.62 -6.91
CA LEU A 101 8.51 21.83 -8.05
C LEU A 101 9.09 20.42 -8.05
N LYS A 102 10.34 20.21 -7.62
CA LYS A 102 10.93 18.87 -7.46
C LYS A 102 10.16 18.05 -6.41
N MET A 103 9.83 18.64 -5.27
CA MET A 103 9.04 17.97 -4.24
C MET A 103 7.61 17.64 -4.69
N ALA A 104 6.98 18.54 -5.45
CA ALA A 104 5.69 18.27 -6.07
C ALA A 104 5.78 17.14 -7.11
N SER A 105 6.75 17.22 -8.03
CA SER A 105 7.01 16.18 -9.03
C SER A 105 7.24 14.82 -8.37
N LEU A 106 8.06 14.75 -7.32
CA LEU A 106 8.29 13.53 -6.55
C LEU A 106 6.98 12.93 -6.01
N SER A 107 6.08 13.77 -5.47
CA SER A 107 4.82 13.31 -4.91
C SER A 107 3.84 12.81 -5.97
N TYR A 108 3.71 13.52 -7.10
CA TYR A 108 2.91 13.06 -8.23
C TYR A 108 3.50 11.84 -8.93
N ARG A 109 4.84 11.73 -8.97
CA ARG A 109 5.55 10.56 -9.46
C ARG A 109 5.20 9.32 -8.64
N SER A 110 5.30 9.44 -7.32
CA SER A 110 4.88 8.40 -6.38
C SER A 110 3.40 8.05 -6.53
N ALA A 111 2.53 9.01 -6.84
CA ALA A 111 1.12 8.74 -7.12
C ALA A 111 0.95 7.92 -8.41
N ALA A 112 1.63 8.28 -9.50
CA ALA A 112 1.56 7.56 -10.77
C ALA A 112 2.13 6.13 -10.66
N GLU A 113 3.32 5.98 -10.05
CA GLU A 113 3.93 4.67 -9.82
C GLU A 113 3.08 3.83 -8.84
N GLY A 114 2.55 4.46 -7.78
CA GLY A 114 1.63 3.84 -6.84
C GLY A 114 0.35 3.32 -7.52
N ALA A 115 -0.22 4.08 -8.46
CA ALA A 115 -1.38 3.66 -9.22
C ALA A 115 -1.11 2.39 -10.05
N VAL A 116 0.05 2.33 -10.71
CA VAL A 116 0.48 1.16 -11.49
C VAL A 116 0.66 -0.06 -10.60
N LEU A 117 1.36 0.09 -9.47
CA LEU A 117 1.58 -1.02 -8.52
C LEU A 117 0.28 -1.49 -7.89
N SER A 118 -0.60 -0.57 -7.50
CA SER A 118 -1.93 -0.83 -6.94
C SER A 118 -2.79 -1.65 -7.90
N ALA A 119 -2.90 -1.22 -9.16
CA ALA A 119 -3.66 -1.93 -10.18
C ALA A 119 -3.10 -3.35 -10.43
N ASN A 120 -1.78 -3.48 -10.58
CA ASN A 120 -1.12 -4.77 -10.82
C ASN A 120 -1.25 -5.73 -9.62
N ALA A 121 -1.29 -5.22 -8.39
CA ALA A 121 -1.44 -6.04 -7.19
C ALA A 121 -2.88 -6.52 -6.96
N SER A 122 -3.87 -5.85 -7.54
CA SER A 122 -5.28 -6.02 -7.18
C SER A 122 -5.81 -7.43 -7.43
N THR A 123 -5.38 -8.12 -8.49
CA THR A 123 -5.78 -9.54 -8.72
C THR A 123 -5.25 -10.46 -7.62
N THR A 124 -3.96 -10.34 -7.27
CA THR A 124 -3.35 -11.15 -6.19
C THR A 124 -4.00 -10.84 -4.84
N VAL A 125 -4.25 -9.57 -4.54
CA VAL A 125 -4.94 -9.14 -3.32
C VAL A 125 -6.35 -9.74 -3.26
N ALA A 126 -7.10 -9.71 -4.35
CA ALA A 126 -8.44 -10.31 -4.40
C ALA A 126 -8.41 -11.80 -4.08
N SER A 127 -7.53 -12.55 -4.73
CA SER A 127 -7.38 -13.99 -4.50
C SER A 127 -6.93 -14.30 -3.07
N ALA A 128 -5.97 -13.54 -2.52
CA ALA A 128 -5.53 -13.67 -1.14
C ALA A 128 -6.68 -13.46 -0.14
N PHE A 129 -7.48 -12.41 -0.32
CA PHE A 129 -8.62 -12.13 0.54
C PHE A 129 -9.74 -13.16 0.42
N MET A 130 -9.99 -13.73 -0.76
CA MET A 130 -10.94 -14.84 -0.93
C MET A 130 -10.47 -16.07 -0.15
N GLY A 131 -9.25 -16.53 -0.43
CA GLY A 131 -8.69 -17.74 0.15
C GLY A 131 -8.56 -17.68 1.67
N VAL A 132 -7.98 -16.61 2.23
CA VAL A 132 -7.82 -16.49 3.69
C VAL A 132 -9.16 -16.33 4.41
N ARG A 133 -10.15 -15.67 3.78
CA ARG A 133 -11.50 -15.55 4.35
C ARG A 133 -12.19 -16.90 4.40
N GLU A 134 -12.07 -17.69 3.35
CA GLU A 134 -12.63 -19.03 3.29
C GLU A 134 -11.99 -19.94 4.33
N ALA A 135 -10.66 -19.99 4.39
CA ALA A 135 -9.92 -20.75 5.41
C ALA A 135 -10.36 -20.36 6.83
N LEU A 136 -10.31 -19.07 7.18
CA LEU A 136 -10.76 -18.60 8.49
C LEU A 136 -12.25 -18.94 8.77
N THR A 137 -13.11 -18.90 7.76
CA THR A 137 -14.52 -19.29 7.88
C THR A 137 -14.67 -20.77 8.18
N LEU A 138 -13.90 -21.64 7.54
CA LEU A 138 -13.89 -23.08 7.80
C LEU A 138 -13.37 -23.39 9.22
N ALA A 139 -12.25 -22.77 9.62
CA ALA A 139 -11.69 -22.90 10.96
C ALA A 139 -12.68 -22.45 12.05
N THR A 140 -13.34 -21.30 11.88
CA THR A 140 -14.36 -20.83 12.84
C THR A 140 -15.58 -21.74 12.94
N ARG A 141 -15.84 -22.56 11.91
CA ARG A 141 -16.89 -23.59 11.87
C ARG A 141 -16.40 -24.97 12.28
N CYS A 142 -15.19 -25.10 12.82
CA CYS A 142 -14.61 -26.38 13.24
C CYS A 142 -14.40 -27.40 12.10
N ARG A 143 -14.26 -26.91 10.86
CA ARG A 143 -13.83 -27.71 9.71
C ARG A 143 -12.33 -27.51 9.52
N VAL A 144 -11.54 -27.99 10.48
CA VAL A 144 -10.10 -27.67 10.58
C VAL A 144 -9.33 -28.25 9.41
N GLU A 145 -9.54 -29.52 9.07
CA GLU A 145 -8.89 -30.18 7.92
C GLU A 145 -9.12 -29.42 6.61
N GLU A 146 -10.38 -29.17 6.24
CA GLU A 146 -10.74 -28.39 5.04
C GLU A 146 -10.20 -26.95 5.07
N SER A 147 -10.16 -26.34 6.26
CA SER A 147 -9.55 -25.02 6.42
C SER A 147 -8.07 -25.02 6.09
N LEU A 148 -7.35 -26.10 6.40
CA LEU A 148 -5.93 -26.22 6.16
C LEU A 148 -5.63 -26.55 4.70
N GLU A 149 -6.49 -27.31 4.03
CA GLU A 149 -6.41 -27.51 2.58
C GLU A 149 -6.51 -26.18 1.83
N VAL A 150 -7.55 -25.37 2.12
CA VAL A 150 -7.70 -24.03 1.52
C VAL A 150 -6.53 -23.12 1.90
N TRP A 151 -6.02 -23.23 3.14
CA TRP A 151 -4.88 -22.44 3.58
C TRP A 151 -3.61 -22.77 2.83
N GLU A 152 -3.30 -24.05 2.62
CA GLU A 152 -2.10 -24.48 1.91
C GLU A 152 -2.05 -23.90 0.49
N GLU A 153 -3.18 -23.89 -0.22
CA GLU A 153 -3.31 -23.28 -1.54
C GLU A 153 -3.22 -21.74 -1.50
N SER A 154 -3.82 -21.13 -0.47
CA SER A 154 -3.97 -19.67 -0.38
C SER A 154 -2.76 -18.96 0.21
N ARG A 155 -1.97 -19.62 1.06
CA ARG A 155 -0.81 -19.07 1.77
C ARG A 155 0.20 -18.39 0.86
N PRO A 156 0.65 -18.95 -0.28
CA PRO A 156 1.56 -18.26 -1.18
C PRO A 156 0.96 -16.96 -1.75
N LEU A 157 -0.34 -16.95 -2.06
CA LEU A 157 -1.03 -15.76 -2.58
C LEU A 157 -1.12 -14.66 -1.51
N VAL A 158 -1.37 -15.03 -0.25
CA VAL A 158 -1.39 -14.08 0.88
C VAL A 158 -0.02 -13.46 1.11
N LEU A 159 1.05 -14.25 1.09
CA LEU A 159 2.42 -13.75 1.22
C LEU A 159 2.80 -12.84 0.04
N GLU A 160 2.41 -13.19 -1.18
CA GLU A 160 2.64 -12.36 -2.36
C GLU A 160 1.86 -11.03 -2.27
N ALA A 161 0.60 -11.06 -1.87
CA ALA A 161 -0.22 -9.86 -1.66
C ALA A 161 0.39 -8.94 -0.58
N ILE A 162 0.85 -9.50 0.54
CA ILE A 162 1.57 -8.76 1.59
C ILE A 162 2.82 -8.08 1.02
N SER A 163 3.62 -8.81 0.22
CA SER A 163 4.82 -8.24 -0.41
C SER A 163 4.47 -7.07 -1.34
N LYS A 164 3.49 -7.25 -2.23
CA LYS A 164 3.07 -6.21 -3.18
C LYS A 164 2.51 -4.96 -2.49
N LEU A 165 1.75 -5.12 -1.40
CA LEU A 165 1.24 -4.00 -0.61
C LEU A 165 2.36 -3.25 0.12
N ARG A 166 3.40 -3.95 0.59
CA ARG A 166 4.60 -3.31 1.15
C ARG A 166 5.37 -2.51 0.10
N ASP A 167 5.52 -3.05 -1.11
CA ASP A 167 6.16 -2.35 -2.22
C ASP A 167 5.37 -1.08 -2.62
N LEU A 168 4.04 -1.19 -2.69
CA LEU A 168 3.15 -0.05 -2.92
C LEU A 168 3.33 1.04 -1.84
N LEU A 169 3.27 0.67 -0.57
CA LEU A 169 3.44 1.63 0.53
C LEU A 169 4.83 2.27 0.51
N LYS A 170 5.87 1.54 0.12
CA LYS A 170 7.22 2.09 -0.01
C LYS A 170 7.28 3.16 -1.11
N VAL A 171 6.63 2.95 -2.24
CA VAL A 171 6.55 3.93 -3.33
C VAL A 171 5.77 5.18 -2.91
N LEU A 172 4.61 4.98 -2.26
CA LEU A 172 3.81 6.10 -1.75
C LEU A 172 4.54 6.85 -0.62
N ALA A 173 5.32 6.18 0.22
CA ALA A 173 6.15 6.85 1.22
C ALA A 173 7.29 7.68 0.63
N GLY A 174 7.58 7.54 -0.67
CA GLY A 174 8.52 8.38 -1.40
C GLY A 174 7.98 9.78 -1.71
N GLY A 175 6.67 9.98 -1.68
CA GLY A 175 6.01 11.28 -1.83
C GLY A 175 5.40 11.78 -0.52
N SER A 176 4.72 12.92 -0.57
CA SER A 176 3.94 13.45 0.55
C SER A 176 2.78 14.30 0.05
N SER A 177 1.61 14.14 0.68
CA SER A 177 0.41 14.96 0.42
C SER A 177 0.66 16.45 0.68
N GLU A 178 1.62 16.81 1.54
CA GLU A 178 2.04 18.20 1.78
C GLU A 178 2.58 18.90 0.51
N TYR A 179 3.22 18.16 -0.38
CA TYR A 179 3.81 18.71 -1.60
C TYR A 179 2.91 18.56 -2.83
N VAL A 180 1.73 17.98 -2.64
CA VAL A 180 0.72 17.91 -3.69
C VAL A 180 0.06 19.28 -3.83
N LEU A 181 -0.12 19.74 -5.07
CA LEU A 181 -0.46 21.15 -5.38
C LEU A 181 -1.93 21.54 -5.13
N SER A 182 -2.78 20.62 -4.68
CA SER A 182 -4.18 20.92 -4.35
C SER A 182 -4.72 20.02 -3.25
N ASP A 183 -5.60 20.55 -2.40
CA ASP A 183 -6.22 19.80 -1.30
C ASP A 183 -6.97 18.55 -1.78
N PRO A 184 -7.76 18.57 -2.87
CA PRO A 184 -8.42 17.35 -3.36
C PRO A 184 -7.44 16.28 -3.81
N HIS A 185 -6.30 16.66 -4.37
CA HIS A 185 -5.27 15.70 -4.74
C HIS A 185 -4.57 15.11 -3.51
N ALA A 186 -4.32 15.94 -2.49
CA ALA A 186 -3.74 15.49 -1.22
C ALA A 186 -4.66 14.48 -0.52
N GLU A 187 -5.97 14.72 -0.51
CA GLU A 187 -6.98 13.80 0.04
C GLU A 187 -6.92 12.42 -0.65
N ILE A 188 -6.95 12.39 -1.99
CA ILE A 188 -6.83 11.14 -2.76
C ILE A 188 -5.53 10.40 -2.47
N TYR A 189 -4.44 11.13 -2.29
CA TYR A 189 -3.13 10.57 -1.97
C TYR A 189 -3.16 9.88 -0.60
N ASP A 190 -3.64 10.58 0.43
CA ASP A 190 -3.73 10.07 1.79
C ASP A 190 -4.70 8.89 1.89
N GLU A 191 -5.82 8.92 1.16
CA GLU A 191 -6.75 7.79 1.05
C GLU A 191 -6.07 6.55 0.47
N GLY A 192 -5.23 6.72 -0.57
CA GLY A 192 -4.47 5.62 -1.16
C GLY A 192 -3.47 4.99 -0.20
N VAL A 193 -2.74 5.82 0.55
CA VAL A 193 -1.81 5.37 1.59
C VAL A 193 -2.56 4.62 2.70
N ALA A 194 -3.66 5.19 3.20
CA ALA A 194 -4.45 4.60 4.26
C ALA A 194 -5.07 3.26 3.84
N LEU A 195 -5.60 3.17 2.62
CA LEU A 195 -6.16 1.95 2.07
C LEU A 195 -5.11 0.84 1.96
N ALA A 196 -3.94 1.13 1.38
CA ALA A 196 -2.88 0.15 1.25
C ALA A 196 -2.37 -0.35 2.62
N ALA A 197 -2.28 0.55 3.61
CA ALA A 197 -1.90 0.21 4.97
C ALA A 197 -2.94 -0.65 5.69
N ASP A 198 -4.24 -0.35 5.54
CA ASP A 198 -5.34 -1.14 6.09
C ASP A 198 -5.36 -2.56 5.51
N LEU A 199 -5.21 -2.69 4.19
CA LEU A 199 -5.20 -4.00 3.53
C LEU A 199 -3.97 -4.83 3.92
N LEU A 200 -2.80 -4.20 4.05
CA LEU A 200 -1.59 -4.87 4.50
C LEU A 200 -1.77 -5.39 5.93
N ALA A 201 -2.19 -4.53 6.85
CA ALA A 201 -2.45 -4.92 8.24
C ALA A 201 -3.50 -6.03 8.33
N SER A 202 -4.54 -5.95 7.49
CA SER A 202 -5.59 -6.96 7.40
C SER A 202 -5.05 -8.34 7.03
N LEU A 203 -4.22 -8.42 5.98
CA LEU A 203 -3.63 -9.68 5.52
C LEU A 203 -2.57 -10.21 6.48
N GLU A 204 -1.72 -9.36 7.08
CA GLU A 204 -0.74 -9.77 8.08
C GLU A 204 -1.42 -10.42 9.30
N GLU A 205 -2.49 -9.81 9.79
CA GLU A 205 -3.23 -10.31 10.94
C GLU A 205 -4.01 -11.58 10.63
N ALA A 206 -4.60 -11.67 9.44
CA ALA A 206 -5.27 -12.88 8.97
C ALA A 206 -4.28 -14.05 8.74
N TYR A 207 -3.09 -13.75 8.20
CA TYR A 207 -2.00 -14.72 8.08
C TYR A 207 -1.61 -15.26 9.46
N MET A 208 -1.35 -14.39 10.43
CA MET A 208 -1.02 -14.83 11.81
C MET A 208 -2.14 -15.70 12.40
N ALA A 209 -3.40 -15.34 12.22
CA ALA A 209 -4.52 -16.14 12.71
C ALA A 209 -4.55 -17.55 12.08
N MET A 210 -4.29 -17.67 10.78
CA MET A 210 -4.23 -18.96 10.11
C MET A 210 -3.00 -19.79 10.49
N GLU A 211 -1.84 -19.16 10.71
CA GLU A 211 -0.67 -19.88 11.21
C GLU A 211 -0.92 -20.44 12.61
N VAL A 212 -1.63 -19.71 13.49
CA VAL A 212 -2.03 -20.24 14.80
C VAL A 212 -2.94 -21.47 14.65
N VAL A 213 -3.88 -21.45 13.70
CA VAL A 213 -4.73 -22.62 13.41
C VAL A 213 -3.91 -23.79 12.86
N ALA A 214 -2.95 -23.52 11.96
CA ALA A 214 -2.12 -24.55 11.34
C ALA A 214 -1.14 -25.21 12.31
N GLU A 215 -0.39 -24.41 13.07
CA GLU A 215 0.61 -24.88 14.04
C GLU A 215 -0.02 -25.67 15.19
N HIS A 216 -1.25 -25.34 15.56
CA HIS A 216 -2.01 -25.97 16.64
C HIS A 216 -3.23 -26.75 16.13
N SER A 217 -3.18 -27.28 14.91
CA SER A 217 -4.33 -27.91 14.23
C SER A 217 -5.03 -28.98 15.07
N GLY A 218 -4.27 -29.94 15.62
CA GLY A 218 -4.82 -30.98 16.51
C GLY A 218 -5.49 -30.40 17.77
N GLU A 219 -4.87 -29.41 18.42
CA GLU A 219 -5.46 -28.73 19.57
C GLU A 219 -6.73 -27.94 19.18
N PHE A 220 -6.78 -27.40 17.97
CA PHE A 220 -7.96 -26.72 17.44
C PHE A 220 -9.11 -27.70 17.18
N GLU A 221 -8.82 -28.92 16.73
CA GLU A 221 -9.81 -29.99 16.60
C GLU A 221 -10.33 -30.45 17.96
N ASP A 222 -9.44 -30.64 18.93
CA ASP A 222 -9.80 -31.00 20.32
C ASP A 222 -10.68 -29.89 20.94
N LEU A 223 -10.29 -28.62 20.76
CA LEU A 223 -11.09 -27.46 21.16
C LEU A 223 -12.48 -27.45 20.50
N CYS A 224 -12.55 -27.87 19.24
CA CYS A 224 -13.81 -28.02 18.51
C CYS A 224 -14.68 -29.17 19.02
N ARG A 225 -14.11 -30.17 19.69
CA ARG A 225 -14.82 -31.23 20.43
C ARG A 225 -15.17 -30.84 21.86
N GLY A 226 -14.75 -29.64 22.32
CA GLY A 226 -15.05 -29.09 23.64
C GLY A 226 -13.95 -29.30 24.67
N GLU A 227 -12.74 -29.68 24.25
CA GLU A 227 -11.59 -29.83 25.14
C GLU A 227 -10.92 -28.50 25.44
N GLU A 228 -10.31 -28.39 26.63
CA GLU A 228 -9.63 -27.17 27.06
C GLU A 228 -8.39 -26.90 26.20
N PRO A 229 -8.21 -25.66 25.70
CA PRO A 229 -7.03 -25.32 24.91
C PRO A 229 -5.78 -25.27 25.79
N SER A 230 -4.63 -25.66 25.22
CA SER A 230 -3.37 -25.57 25.96
C SER A 230 -2.98 -24.12 26.26
N THR A 231 -2.11 -23.94 27.25
CA THR A 231 -1.51 -22.63 27.54
C THR A 231 -0.73 -22.04 26.38
N ASN A 232 -0.21 -22.88 25.47
CA ASN A 232 0.53 -22.41 24.30
C ASN A 232 -0.43 -21.84 23.26
N LEU A 233 -1.51 -22.58 22.95
CA LEU A 233 -2.56 -22.11 22.06
C LEU A 233 -3.24 -20.84 22.60
N MET A 234 -3.53 -20.77 23.90
CA MET A 234 -4.05 -19.55 24.53
C MET A 234 -3.10 -18.37 24.40
N ARG A 235 -1.78 -18.57 24.56
CA ARG A 235 -0.78 -17.51 24.39
C ARG A 235 -0.72 -17.03 22.94
N ALA A 236 -0.71 -17.95 21.97
CA ALA A 236 -0.70 -17.65 20.55
C ALA A 236 -1.96 -16.86 20.14
N ALA A 237 -3.14 -17.32 20.54
CA ALA A 237 -4.40 -16.61 20.29
C ALA A 237 -4.48 -15.25 20.99
N SER A 238 -3.88 -15.10 22.18
CA SER A 238 -3.84 -13.83 22.91
C SER A 238 -3.07 -12.75 22.14
N ALA A 239 -2.05 -13.13 21.37
CA ALA A 239 -1.24 -12.22 20.57
C ALA A 239 -1.99 -11.64 19.35
N LEU A 240 -3.04 -12.32 18.88
CA LEU A 240 -3.87 -11.84 17.77
C LEU A 240 -4.52 -10.50 18.13
N LYS A 241 -4.56 -9.58 17.18
CA LYS A 241 -5.14 -8.24 17.29
C LYS A 241 -6.27 -8.09 16.28
N PRO A 242 -7.51 -8.56 16.60
CA PRO A 242 -8.62 -8.50 15.66
C PRO A 242 -8.87 -7.11 15.07
N GLY A 243 -8.66 -6.04 15.83
CA GLY A 243 -8.81 -4.66 15.34
C GLY A 243 -7.86 -4.28 14.19
N ARG A 244 -6.73 -4.98 14.00
CA ARG A 244 -5.83 -4.78 12.85
C ARG A 244 -6.24 -5.57 11.61
N ALA A 245 -7.11 -6.57 11.77
CA ALA A 245 -7.55 -7.42 10.67
C ALA A 245 -8.60 -6.75 9.75
N GLY A 246 -9.00 -5.51 10.04
CA GLY A 246 -9.97 -4.72 9.27
C GLY A 246 -11.21 -5.51 8.86
N ARG A 247 -11.32 -5.81 7.57
CA ARG A 247 -12.47 -6.54 7.00
C ARG A 247 -12.60 -7.98 7.51
N LEU A 248 -11.50 -8.54 7.99
CA LEU A 248 -11.41 -9.89 8.55
C LEU A 248 -11.45 -9.89 10.09
N SER A 249 -11.63 -8.72 10.73
CA SER A 249 -11.68 -8.57 12.20
C SER A 249 -12.64 -9.53 12.87
N HIS A 250 -13.84 -9.74 12.31
CA HIS A 250 -14.83 -10.63 12.91
C HIS A 250 -14.38 -12.10 12.92
N LEU A 251 -13.68 -12.57 11.88
CA LEU A 251 -13.16 -13.93 11.79
C LEU A 251 -11.99 -14.12 12.76
N VAL A 252 -11.03 -13.19 12.76
CA VAL A 252 -9.88 -13.23 13.68
C VAL A 252 -10.35 -13.14 15.13
N ALA A 253 -11.35 -12.30 15.43
CA ALA A 253 -11.98 -12.23 16.75
C ALA A 253 -12.67 -13.55 17.14
N SER A 254 -13.33 -14.21 16.17
CA SER A 254 -14.01 -15.49 16.42
C SER A 254 -13.01 -16.60 16.76
N ILE A 255 -11.90 -16.70 16.02
CA ILE A 255 -10.79 -17.61 16.32
C ILE A 255 -10.23 -17.32 17.73
N LYS A 256 -9.88 -16.05 18.00
CA LYS A 256 -9.36 -15.63 19.30
C LYS A 256 -10.32 -15.97 20.45
N SER A 257 -11.60 -15.63 20.29
CA SER A 257 -12.60 -15.87 21.34
C SER A 257 -12.87 -17.35 21.54
N ARG A 258 -12.82 -18.19 20.50
CA ARG A 258 -13.02 -19.63 20.64
C ARG A 258 -11.95 -20.25 21.53
N VAL A 259 -10.70 -19.82 21.36
CA VAL A 259 -9.58 -20.26 22.20
C VAL A 259 -9.67 -19.68 23.61
N LEU A 260 -9.88 -18.38 23.76
CA LEU A 260 -9.78 -17.74 25.09
C LEU A 260 -11.03 -17.92 25.96
N ASN A 261 -12.19 -18.13 25.35
CA ASN A 261 -13.48 -18.22 26.05
C ASN A 261 -14.18 -19.54 25.71
N CYS A 262 -13.48 -20.68 25.78
CA CYS A 262 -14.09 -21.98 25.50
C CYS A 262 -15.29 -22.26 26.44
N ARG A 263 -16.49 -21.84 26.02
CA ARG A 263 -17.75 -22.01 26.76
C ARG A 263 -18.16 -23.48 26.84
N LEU A 264 -17.73 -24.29 25.87
CA LEU A 264 -18.00 -25.74 25.83
C LEU A 264 -17.13 -26.53 26.82
N CYS A 265 -15.96 -26.01 27.17
CA CYS A 265 -15.05 -26.60 28.14
C CYS A 265 -15.50 -26.41 29.58
N GLN A 266 -16.35 -25.40 29.83
CA GLN A 266 -16.97 -25.15 31.13
C GLN A 266 -18.15 -26.09 31.34
N GLY A 267 -17.86 -27.38 31.48
CA GLY A 267 -18.83 -28.40 31.85
C GLY A 267 -19.35 -28.19 33.28
N GLY A 268 -20.43 -27.43 33.42
CA GLY A 268 -21.37 -27.50 34.55
C GLY A 268 -21.25 -26.43 35.64
N ALA A 269 -22.13 -25.42 35.58
CA ALA A 269 -23.10 -25.04 36.61
C ALA A 269 -23.64 -23.62 36.34
N ASP A 270 -24.95 -23.52 36.16
CA ASP A 270 -25.80 -22.34 36.31
C ASP A 270 -25.43 -21.00 35.61
N GLY A 271 -26.25 -20.66 34.62
CA GLY A 271 -26.92 -19.36 34.64
C GLY A 271 -26.40 -18.24 33.74
N VAL A 272 -27.35 -17.67 33.00
CA VAL A 272 -27.37 -16.35 32.36
C VAL A 272 -26.65 -16.24 31.01
N GLY A 273 -27.45 -16.41 29.95
CA GLY A 273 -27.09 -16.00 28.59
C GLY A 273 -26.86 -14.49 28.50
N GLY A 274 -25.62 -14.10 28.18
CA GLY A 274 -25.27 -12.77 27.74
C GLY A 274 -25.40 -12.69 26.21
N GLY A 275 -26.64 -12.47 25.75
CA GLY A 275 -26.91 -11.97 24.40
C GLY A 275 -26.49 -10.50 24.30
N ALA A 276 -26.17 -10.07 23.08
CA ALA A 276 -25.79 -8.70 22.75
C ALA A 276 -26.70 -7.66 23.43
N GLY A 277 -26.09 -6.57 23.91
CA GLY A 277 -26.73 -5.53 24.72
C GLY A 277 -27.94 -4.86 24.07
N TYR A 278 -29.12 -5.43 24.32
CA TYR A 278 -30.39 -4.74 24.34
C TYR A 278 -30.98 -4.89 25.74
N THR A 279 -30.91 -3.83 26.54
CA THR A 279 -31.72 -3.68 27.75
C THR A 279 -33.18 -3.54 27.34
N GLN A 280 -34.05 -4.42 27.85
CA GLN A 280 -35.51 -4.25 27.74
C GLN A 280 -35.94 -2.99 28.51
N PRO A 281 -36.89 -2.19 27.99
CA PRO A 281 -37.41 -1.05 28.73
C PRO A 281 -38.23 -1.52 29.94
N SER A 282 -38.19 -0.73 31.01
CA SER A 282 -38.95 -0.97 32.23
C SER A 282 -40.44 -0.88 31.95
N SER A 283 -41.16 -1.97 32.25
CA SER A 283 -42.62 -1.95 32.34
C SER A 283 -43.01 -1.40 33.71
N ASP A 284 -43.55 -0.18 33.73
CA ASP A 284 -44.29 0.36 34.88
C ASP A 284 -45.66 -0.33 34.94
N ASP A 285 -45.90 -1.03 36.05
CA ASP A 285 -47.23 -1.27 36.65
C ASP A 285 -47.17 -0.79 38.10
#